data_AF-A0A178GII4-F1
#
_entry.id   AF-A0A178GII4-F1
#
_cell.length_a   1.000
_cell.length_b   1.000
_cell.length_c   1.000
_cell.angle_alpha   90.00
_cell.angle_beta   90.00
_cell.angle_gamma   90.00
#
_symmetry.space_group_name_H-M   'P 1'
#
loop_
_entity.id
_entity.type
_entity.pdbx_description
1 polymer ?
#
loop_
_entity_poly.entity_id
_entity_poly.type
_entity_poly.pdbx_seq_one_letter_code
_entity_poly.pdbx_strand_id
1 'polypeptide(L)'
;MFDIYLTDVQKKVQFKDYPGEHPVKFILNFKKIFPSVMELLLPVLPDNENLEEMSWESTSDDFETFQMFLTGWGIIELRLKAIMQFKDKAFADRLVKQAQQKRKDYQKQQTQLSTVELDYLFMHEMHALIDAELVELGEKFYLPVLRDLWKNKVSAQVLNAKF
;
A
#
# COMPACT_ATOMS: atom_id res chain seq x y z
N MET A 1 8.28 -8.55 -14.85
CA MET A 1 7.25 -9.46 -14.32
C MET A 1 7.75 -10.03 -13.02
N PHE A 2 6.92 -10.17 -11.99
CA PHE A 2 7.29 -10.92 -10.79
C PHE A 2 6.99 -12.40 -11.02
N ASP A 3 8.00 -13.25 -10.86
CA ASP A 3 7.83 -14.70 -10.74
C ASP A 3 7.68 -15.03 -9.24
N ILE A 4 6.45 -15.37 -8.84
CA ILE A 4 6.08 -15.54 -7.44
C ILE A 4 5.76 -17.00 -7.18
N TYR A 5 6.38 -17.59 -6.16
CA TYR A 5 6.04 -18.91 -5.65
C TYR A 5 5.13 -18.77 -4.42
N LEU A 6 3.88 -19.22 -4.56
CA LEU A 6 2.91 -19.29 -3.48
C LEU A 6 3.16 -20.58 -2.69
N THR A 7 3.63 -20.42 -1.46
CA THR A 7 4.16 -21.51 -0.62
C THR A 7 3.07 -22.41 -0.05
N ASP A 8 1.91 -21.83 0.27
CA ASP A 8 0.72 -22.49 0.84
C ASP A 8 0.03 -23.43 -0.16
N VAL A 9 0.04 -23.06 -1.45
CA VAL A 9 -0.56 -23.84 -2.54
C VAL A 9 0.48 -24.45 -3.50
N GLN A 10 1.77 -24.26 -3.22
CA GLN A 10 2.91 -24.76 -4.00
C GLN A 10 2.81 -24.44 -5.51
N LYS A 11 2.44 -23.19 -5.82
CA LYS A 11 2.13 -22.77 -7.19
C LYS A 11 2.95 -21.56 -7.59
N LYS A 12 3.50 -21.59 -8.82
CA LYS A 12 4.11 -20.41 -9.45
C LYS A 12 3.05 -19.54 -10.13
N VAL A 13 3.12 -18.24 -9.90
CA VAL A 13 2.27 -17.22 -10.49
C VAL A 13 3.15 -16.13 -11.08
N GLN A 14 2.73 -15.63 -12.23
CA GLN A 14 3.36 -14.51 -12.91
C GLN A 14 2.51 -13.26 -12.74
N PHE A 15 3.07 -12.22 -12.13
CA PHE A 15 2.38 -10.95 -11.91
C PHE A 15 3.00 -9.82 -12.72
N LYS A 16 2.17 -9.13 -13.50
CA LYS A 16 2.57 -8.03 -14.39
C LYS A 16 1.90 -6.71 -14.05
N ASP A 17 0.90 -6.71 -13.17
CA ASP A 17 0.07 -5.54 -12.90
C ASP A 17 0.73 -4.59 -11.87
N TYR A 18 1.96 -4.15 -12.15
CA TYR A 18 2.67 -3.13 -11.38
C TYR A 18 3.26 -2.07 -12.33
N PRO A 19 3.42 -0.81 -11.88
CA PRO A 19 4.02 0.21 -12.71
C PRO A 19 5.54 0.03 -12.83
N GLY A 20 6.04 0.14 -14.06
CA GLY A 20 7.48 0.20 -14.37
C GLY A 20 8.06 -1.07 -14.98
N GLU A 21 9.29 -0.96 -15.48
CA GLU A 21 9.94 -2.01 -16.27
C GLU A 21 10.76 -2.99 -15.41
N HIS A 22 11.30 -2.50 -14.28
CA HIS A 22 12.21 -3.28 -13.43
C HIS A 22 11.52 -3.74 -12.12
N PRO A 23 11.24 -5.04 -11.96
CA PRO A 23 10.52 -5.57 -10.79
C PRO A 23 11.21 -5.26 -9.45
N VAL A 24 12.52 -5.49 -9.37
CA VAL A 24 13.31 -5.26 -8.14
C VAL A 24 13.27 -3.79 -7.71
N LYS A 25 13.50 -2.88 -8.66
CA LYS A 25 13.45 -1.43 -8.41
C LYS A 25 12.06 -0.99 -7.96
N PHE A 26 11.01 -1.57 -8.53
CA PHE A 26 9.64 -1.32 -8.10
C PHE A 26 9.46 -1.70 -6.63
N ILE A 27 9.78 -2.94 -6.23
CA ILE A 27 9.63 -3.40 -4.83
C ILE A 27 10.42 -2.51 -3.87
N LEU A 28 11.66 -2.15 -4.23
CA LEU A 28 12.51 -1.29 -3.40
C LEU A 28 11.98 0.15 -3.23
N ASN A 29 11.19 0.64 -4.18
CA ASN A 29 10.52 1.93 -4.04
C ASN A 29 9.19 1.78 -3.30
N PHE A 30 8.44 0.71 -3.60
CA PHE A 30 7.15 0.44 -2.98
C PHE A 30 7.29 0.20 -1.47
N LYS A 31 8.36 -0.48 -1.03
CA LYS A 31 8.66 -0.64 0.40
C LYS A 31 8.91 0.67 1.15
N LYS A 32 9.29 1.75 0.45
CA LYS A 32 9.47 3.07 1.08
C LYS A 32 8.13 3.72 1.42
N ILE A 33 7.07 3.29 0.74
CA ILE A 33 5.69 3.73 0.96
C ILE A 33 5.01 2.77 1.95
N PHE A 34 5.12 1.47 1.69
CA PHE A 34 4.56 0.39 2.50
C PHE A 34 5.65 -0.57 2.98
N PRO A 35 6.24 -0.34 4.16
CA PRO A 35 7.25 -1.22 4.73
C PRO A 35 6.86 -2.71 4.79
N SER A 36 5.57 -3.04 4.92
CA SER A 36 5.07 -4.42 4.98
C SER A 36 5.34 -5.22 3.71
N VAL A 37 5.65 -4.59 2.57
CA VAL A 37 5.96 -5.29 1.31
C VAL A 37 7.09 -6.31 1.46
N MET A 38 8.06 -6.05 2.34
CA MET A 38 9.16 -6.99 2.59
C MET A 38 8.74 -8.22 3.40
N GLU A 39 7.61 -8.13 4.12
CA GLU A 39 7.00 -9.24 4.87
C GLU A 39 6.05 -10.04 3.95
N LEU A 40 5.37 -9.35 3.02
CA LEU A 40 4.38 -9.93 2.12
C LEU A 40 4.99 -10.63 0.89
N LEU A 41 6.11 -10.13 0.39
CA LEU A 41 6.83 -10.67 -0.78
C LEU A 41 8.30 -10.85 -0.45
N LEU A 42 8.66 -12.06 -0.03
CA LEU A 42 10.02 -12.40 0.35
C LEU A 42 10.90 -12.54 -0.90
N PRO A 43 12.03 -11.82 -0.99
CA PRO A 43 12.95 -11.94 -2.10
C PRO A 43 13.70 -13.28 -2.09
N VAL A 44 13.74 -13.97 -3.23
CA VAL A 44 14.58 -15.15 -3.45
C VAL A 44 15.70 -14.80 -4.43
N LEU A 45 16.94 -14.89 -3.94
CA LEU A 45 18.14 -14.64 -4.74
C LEU A 45 18.46 -15.87 -5.60
N PRO A 46 18.78 -15.69 -6.88
CA PRO A 46 19.25 -16.79 -7.72
C PRO A 46 20.70 -17.14 -7.38
N ASP A 47 21.09 -18.40 -7.62
CA ASP A 47 22.43 -18.92 -7.30
C ASP A 47 23.57 -18.17 -8.02
N ASN A 48 23.27 -17.56 -9.16
CA ASN A 48 24.22 -16.78 -9.97
C ASN A 48 24.29 -15.29 -9.59
N GLU A 49 23.57 -14.87 -8.55
CA GLU A 49 23.44 -13.48 -8.08
C GLU A 49 22.88 -12.49 -9.13
N ASN A 50 22.36 -12.97 -10.25
CA ASN A 50 21.77 -12.11 -11.28
C ASN A 50 20.43 -11.55 -10.82
N LEU A 51 20.40 -10.28 -10.41
CA LEU A 51 19.18 -9.63 -9.93
C LEU A 51 18.05 -9.53 -10.98
N GLU A 52 18.34 -9.74 -12.27
CA GLU A 52 17.31 -9.83 -13.31
C GLU A 52 16.50 -11.14 -13.21
N GLU A 53 17.07 -12.18 -12.60
CA GLU A 53 16.47 -13.51 -12.38
C GLU A 53 15.88 -13.65 -10.97
N MET A 54 15.81 -12.54 -10.23
CA MET A 54 15.22 -12.52 -8.90
C MET A 54 13.77 -12.99 -8.92
N SER A 55 13.40 -13.83 -7.95
CA SER A 55 12.02 -14.31 -7.77
C SER A 55 11.52 -13.97 -6.37
N TRP A 56 10.25 -14.25 -6.09
CA TRP A 56 9.61 -13.93 -4.82
C TRP A 56 8.84 -15.11 -4.26
N GLU A 57 8.76 -15.18 -2.94
CA GLU A 57 7.92 -16.11 -2.21
C GLU A 57 6.85 -15.37 -1.43
N SER A 58 5.66 -15.95 -1.35
CA SER A 58 4.52 -15.41 -0.62
C SER A 58 3.56 -16.53 -0.24
N THR A 59 2.54 -16.21 0.56
CA THR A 59 1.32 -17.02 0.68
C THR A 59 0.24 -16.44 -0.24
N SER A 60 -0.83 -17.18 -0.51
CA SER A 60 -1.96 -16.62 -1.27
C SER A 60 -2.56 -15.37 -0.61
N ASP A 61 -2.65 -15.37 0.73
CA ASP A 61 -3.23 -14.26 1.51
C ASP A 61 -2.33 -13.01 1.54
N ASP A 62 -1.01 -13.21 1.72
CA ASP A 62 -0.03 -12.13 1.69
C ASP A 62 0.07 -11.50 0.30
N PHE A 63 0.03 -12.34 -0.75
CA PHE A 63 0.06 -11.86 -2.12
C PHE A 63 -1.20 -11.06 -2.47
N GLU A 64 -2.39 -11.50 -2.04
CA GLU A 64 -3.61 -10.71 -2.17
C GLU A 64 -3.48 -9.36 -1.44
N THR A 65 -2.94 -9.38 -0.21
CA THR A 65 -2.72 -8.15 0.57
C THR A 65 -1.76 -7.18 -0.12
N PHE A 66 -0.68 -7.69 -0.73
CA PHE A 66 0.22 -6.90 -1.58
C PHE A 66 -0.53 -6.26 -2.77
N GLN A 67 -1.38 -7.03 -3.46
CA GLN A 67 -2.19 -6.51 -4.58
C GLN A 67 -3.18 -5.43 -4.13
N MET A 68 -3.75 -5.57 -2.93
CA MET A 68 -4.62 -4.56 -2.32
C MET A 68 -3.86 -3.26 -2.04
N PHE A 69 -2.64 -3.33 -1.50
CA PHE A 69 -1.79 -2.14 -1.33
C PHE A 69 -1.46 -1.47 -2.66
N LEU A 70 -1.10 -2.27 -3.67
CA LEU A 70 -0.76 -1.77 -4.98
C LEU A 70 -1.92 -1.00 -5.63
N THR A 71 -3.11 -1.60 -5.59
CA THR A 71 -4.34 -0.99 -6.11
C THR A 71 -4.71 0.25 -5.31
N GLY A 72 -4.66 0.19 -3.97
CA GLY A 72 -4.95 1.31 -3.09
C GLY A 72 -4.04 2.51 -3.34
N TRP A 73 -2.74 2.26 -3.51
CA TRP A 73 -1.79 3.33 -3.83
C TRP A 73 -2.02 3.94 -5.22
N GLY A 74 -2.30 3.13 -6.24
CA GLY A 74 -2.64 3.65 -7.56
C GLY A 74 -3.82 4.62 -7.53
N ILE A 75 -4.82 4.33 -6.69
CA ILE A 75 -5.97 5.23 -6.48
C ILE A 75 -5.53 6.50 -5.74
N ILE A 76 -4.72 6.39 -4.68
CA ILE A 76 -4.17 7.57 -3.98
C ILE A 76 -3.38 8.45 -4.95
N GLU A 77 -2.54 7.88 -5.81
CA GLU A 77 -1.76 8.66 -6.80
C GLU A 77 -2.65 9.40 -7.79
N LEU A 78 -3.71 8.75 -8.30
CA LEU A 78 -4.67 9.40 -9.19
C LEU A 78 -5.37 10.58 -8.49
N ARG A 79 -5.77 10.39 -7.24
CA ARG A 79 -6.47 11.43 -6.48
C ARG A 79 -5.52 12.57 -6.06
N LEU A 80 -4.27 12.27 -5.73
CA LEU A 80 -3.25 13.29 -5.50
C LEU A 80 -2.95 14.08 -6.78
N LYS A 81 -2.98 13.46 -7.96
CA LYS A 81 -2.88 14.20 -9.23
C LYS A 81 -4.03 15.19 -9.39
N ALA A 82 -5.26 14.84 -9.03
CA ALA A 82 -6.37 15.78 -9.03
C ALA A 82 -6.15 16.94 -8.03
N ILE A 83 -5.67 16.64 -6.82
CA ILE A 83 -5.30 17.68 -5.83
C ILE A 83 -4.23 18.63 -6.39
N MET A 84 -3.21 18.11 -7.08
CA MET A 84 -2.16 18.95 -7.67
C MET A 84 -2.67 19.88 -8.77
N GLN A 85 -3.72 19.50 -9.50
CA GLN A 85 -4.36 20.35 -10.51
C GLN A 85 -5.27 21.41 -9.86
N PHE A 86 -5.96 21.05 -8.77
CA PHE A 86 -6.89 21.95 -8.09
C PHE A 86 -6.19 22.94 -7.14
N LYS A 87 -5.15 22.48 -6.44
CA LYS A 87 -4.33 23.27 -5.52
C LYS A 87 -2.94 23.42 -6.13
N ASP A 88 -1.94 22.72 -5.59
CA ASP A 88 -0.59 22.65 -6.14
C ASP A 88 0.14 21.40 -5.62
N LYS A 89 1.34 21.17 -6.15
CA LYS A 89 2.21 20.06 -5.71
C LYS A 89 2.61 20.15 -4.24
N ALA A 90 2.91 21.34 -3.74
CA ALA A 90 3.33 21.51 -2.36
C ALA A 90 2.22 21.16 -1.37
N PHE A 91 0.96 21.38 -1.74
CA PHE A 91 -0.22 20.98 -1.01
C PHE A 91 -0.34 19.46 -0.95
N ALA A 92 -0.28 18.79 -2.12
CA ALA A 92 -0.30 17.33 -2.19
C ALA A 92 0.84 16.69 -1.35
N ASP A 93 2.05 17.24 -1.43
CA ASP A 93 3.20 16.79 -0.64
C ASP A 93 2.97 16.96 0.88
N ARG A 94 2.24 18.00 1.31
CA ARG A 94 1.87 18.18 2.72
C ARG A 94 0.90 17.10 3.20
N LEU A 95 -0.09 16.73 2.39
CA LEU A 95 -1.04 15.65 2.76
C LEU A 95 -0.30 14.34 3.00
N VAL A 96 0.62 13.98 2.09
CA VAL A 96 1.44 12.76 2.23
C VAL A 96 2.27 12.81 3.52
N LYS A 97 2.91 13.94 3.82
CA LYS A 97 3.69 14.11 5.05
C LYS A 97 2.83 14.02 6.31
N GLN A 98 1.62 14.58 6.29
CA GLN A 98 0.67 14.48 7.41
C GLN A 98 0.28 13.02 7.66
N ALA A 99 -0.09 12.28 6.62
CA ALA A 99 -0.44 10.86 6.76
C ALA A 99 0.75 10.01 7.22
N GLN A 100 1.96 10.26 6.72
CA GLN A 100 3.18 9.60 7.19
C GLN A 100 3.45 9.89 8.67
N GLN A 101 3.22 11.12 9.13
CA GLN A 101 3.36 11.46 10.54
C GLN A 101 2.31 10.73 11.38
N LYS A 102 1.05 10.70 10.93
CA LYS A 102 -0.02 9.98 11.61
C LYS A 102 0.26 8.48 11.74
N ARG A 103 0.79 7.84 10.69
CA ARG A 103 1.26 6.44 10.73
C ARG A 103 2.32 6.23 11.81
N LYS A 104 3.30 7.14 11.90
CA LYS A 104 4.36 7.08 12.94
C LYS A 104 3.79 7.26 14.34
N ASP A 105 2.77 8.09 14.49
CA ASP A 105 2.11 8.30 15.78
C ASP A 105 1.35 7.04 16.21
N TYR A 106 0.63 6.37 15.29
CA TYR A 106 0.03 5.07 15.56
C TYR A 106 1.06 4.02 15.97
N GLN A 107 2.18 3.93 15.25
CA GLN A 107 3.26 2.99 15.59
C GLN A 107 3.81 3.20 17.01
N LYS A 108 3.86 4.45 17.49
CA LYS A 108 4.32 4.77 18.86
C LYS A 108 3.24 4.51 19.92
N GLN A 109 1.99 4.81 19.61
CA GLN A 109 0.87 4.75 20.57
C GLN A 109 0.25 3.35 20.67
N GLN A 110 0.32 2.57 19.61
CA GLN A 110 -0.34 1.27 19.44
C GLN A 110 0.71 0.24 19.02
N THR A 111 1.59 -0.12 19.95
CA THR A 111 2.76 -0.98 19.67
C THR A 111 2.41 -2.41 19.26
N GLN A 112 1.16 -2.83 19.47
CA GLN A 112 0.62 -4.12 19.08
C GLN A 112 0.21 -4.21 17.61
N LEU A 113 0.14 -3.08 16.89
CA LEU A 113 -0.25 -3.08 15.47
C LEU A 113 0.85 -3.71 14.62
N SER A 114 0.43 -4.57 13.68
CA SER A 114 1.32 -5.11 12.66
C SER A 114 1.72 -4.04 11.64
N THR A 115 2.79 -4.31 10.88
CA THR A 115 3.25 -3.42 9.80
C THR A 115 2.15 -3.24 8.73
N VAL A 116 1.41 -4.31 8.41
CA VAL A 116 0.27 -4.29 7.47
C VAL A 116 -0.85 -3.38 7.99
N GLU A 117 -1.21 -3.46 9.28
CA GLU A 117 -2.23 -2.59 9.87
C GLU A 117 -1.79 -1.12 9.88
N LEU A 118 -0.51 -0.84 10.14
CA LEU A 118 0.04 0.52 10.04
C LEU A 118 0.00 1.06 8.60
N ASP A 119 0.29 0.21 7.62
CA ASP A 119 0.25 0.57 6.20
C ASP A 119 -1.18 0.80 5.70
N TYR A 120 -2.14 0.01 6.19
CA TYR A 120 -3.56 0.28 5.99
C TYR A 120 -3.97 1.63 6.60
N LEU A 121 -3.59 1.91 7.85
CA LEU A 121 -3.92 3.18 8.52
C LEU A 121 -3.32 4.39 7.79
N PHE A 122 -2.16 4.23 7.15
CA PHE A 122 -1.62 5.25 6.27
C PHE A 122 -2.51 5.50 5.05
N MET A 123 -2.97 4.47 4.35
CA MET A 123 -3.92 4.64 3.22
C MET A 123 -5.25 5.24 3.69
N HIS A 124 -5.74 4.82 4.84
CA HIS A 124 -6.96 5.36 5.45
C HIS A 124 -6.83 6.87 5.67
N GLU A 125 -5.76 7.33 6.31
CA GLU A 125 -5.50 8.74 6.55
C GLU A 125 -5.32 9.52 5.24
N MET A 126 -4.60 8.96 4.26
CA MET A 126 -4.48 9.56 2.92
C MET A 126 -5.86 9.81 2.29
N HIS A 127 -6.74 8.80 2.32
CA HIS A 127 -8.08 8.94 1.78
C HIS A 127 -8.94 9.92 2.58
N ALA A 128 -8.84 9.94 3.91
CA ALA A 128 -9.57 10.89 4.74
C ALA A 128 -9.16 12.35 4.43
N LEU A 129 -7.85 12.62 4.35
CA LEU A 129 -7.32 13.93 4.01
C LEU A 129 -7.74 14.36 2.60
N ILE A 130 -7.64 13.48 1.60
CA ILE A 130 -8.04 13.81 0.24
C ILE A 130 -9.57 13.96 0.11
N ASP A 131 -10.36 13.11 0.78
CA ASP A 131 -11.82 13.23 0.82
C ASP A 131 -12.23 14.60 1.37
N ALA A 132 -11.57 15.09 2.43
CA ALA A 132 -11.83 16.41 3.01
C ALA A 132 -11.55 17.57 2.05
N GLU A 133 -10.57 17.43 1.15
CA GLU A 133 -10.24 18.47 0.16
C GLU A 133 -11.13 18.41 -1.09
N LEU A 134 -11.47 17.20 -1.55
CA LEU A 134 -12.27 17.02 -2.76
C LEU A 134 -13.78 17.13 -2.49
N VAL A 135 -14.23 17.10 -1.23
CA VAL A 135 -15.65 17.33 -0.88
C VAL A 135 -16.13 18.70 -1.37
N GLU A 136 -15.26 19.71 -1.33
CA GLU A 136 -15.55 21.07 -1.79
C GLU A 136 -15.85 21.10 -3.30
N LEU A 137 -15.38 20.09 -4.03
CA LEU A 137 -15.59 19.92 -5.47
C LEU A 137 -16.77 18.98 -5.81
N GLY A 138 -17.49 18.48 -4.81
CA GLY A 138 -18.61 17.55 -5.00
C GLY A 138 -18.20 16.11 -5.30
N GLU A 139 -16.92 15.76 -5.11
CA GLU A 139 -16.44 14.39 -5.27
C GLU A 139 -16.96 13.46 -4.16
N LYS A 140 -17.18 12.20 -4.52
CA LYS A 140 -17.61 11.17 -3.56
C LYS A 140 -16.44 10.73 -2.69
N PHE A 141 -16.74 10.41 -1.44
CA PHE A 141 -15.76 9.85 -0.52
C PHE A 141 -15.34 8.44 -0.94
N TYR A 142 -14.02 8.22 -0.98
CA TYR A 142 -13.46 6.91 -1.26
C TYR A 142 -13.25 6.10 0.02
N LEU A 143 -13.10 6.75 1.18
CA LEU A 143 -12.83 6.06 2.44
C LEU A 143 -13.83 4.94 2.79
N PRO A 144 -15.15 5.05 2.50
CA PRO A 144 -16.08 3.93 2.66
C PRO A 144 -15.75 2.71 1.79
N VAL A 145 -15.27 2.93 0.56
CA VAL A 145 -14.86 1.86 -0.37
C VAL A 145 -13.62 1.16 0.17
N LEU A 146 -12.62 1.92 0.65
CA LEU A 146 -11.44 1.34 1.29
C LEU A 146 -11.84 0.43 2.46
N ARG A 147 -12.74 0.90 3.34
CA ARG A 147 -13.21 0.10 4.48
C ARG A 147 -13.94 -1.16 4.03
N ASP A 148 -14.76 -1.10 3.00
CA ASP A 148 -15.46 -2.28 2.51
C ASP A 148 -14.51 -3.36 1.98
N LEU A 149 -13.45 -2.95 1.27
CA LEU A 149 -12.40 -3.83 0.77
C LEU A 149 -11.59 -4.49 1.89
N TRP A 150 -11.34 -3.78 2.99
CA TRP A 150 -10.45 -4.22 4.06
C TRP A 150 -11.17 -4.83 5.29
N LYS A 151 -12.51 -4.82 5.33
CA LYS A 151 -13.30 -5.23 6.51
C LYS A 151 -13.05 -6.65 7.02
N ASN A 152 -12.57 -7.55 6.16
CA ASN A 152 -12.26 -8.93 6.50
C ASN A 152 -10.76 -9.18 6.71
N LYS A 153 -9.91 -8.16 6.49
CA LYS A 153 -8.44 -8.25 6.59
C LYS A 153 -7.88 -7.61 7.86
N VAL A 154 -8.61 -6.66 8.46
CA VAL A 154 -8.19 -5.97 9.69
C VAL A 154 -9.31 -5.92 10.72
N SER A 155 -8.96 -5.76 11.98
CA SER A 155 -9.93 -5.62 13.07
C SER A 155 -10.82 -4.38 12.89
N ALA A 156 -12.02 -4.38 13.46
CA ALA A 156 -12.93 -3.23 13.41
C ALA A 156 -12.31 -1.95 13.98
N GLN A 157 -11.41 -2.07 14.97
CA GLN A 157 -10.68 -0.97 15.57
C GLN A 157 -9.76 -0.29 14.54
N VAL A 158 -8.93 -1.09 13.88
CA VAL A 158 -8.02 -0.66 12.81
C VAL A 158 -8.80 -0.15 11.61
N LEU A 159 -9.82 -0.89 11.16
CA LEU A 159 -10.66 -0.55 10.01
C LEU A 159 -11.20 0.88 10.11
N ASN A 160 -11.60 1.31 11.30
CA ASN A 160 -12.18 2.62 11.57
C ASN A 160 -11.17 3.65 12.08
N ALA A 161 -9.90 3.28 12.27
CA ALA A 161 -8.85 4.11 12.87
C ALA A 161 -9.24 4.70 14.24
N LYS A 162 -9.97 3.92 15.05
CA LYS A 162 -10.47 4.34 16.37
C LYS A 162 -9.64 3.68 17.48
N PHE A 163 -8.75 4.43 18.11
CA PHE A 163 -7.87 3.96 19.18
C PHE A 163 -8.02 4.81 20.44
#